data_AF-A0A9E4KSM4-F1
#
_entry.id   AF-A0A9E4KSM4-F1
#
_cell.length_a   1.000
_cell.length_b   1.000
_cell.length_c   1.000
_cell.angle_alpha   90.00
_cell.angle_beta   90.00
_cell.angle_gamma   90.00
#
_symmetry.space_group_name_H-M   'P 1'
#
loop_
_entity.id
_entity.type
_entity.pdbx_description
1 polymer ?
#
loop_
_entity_poly.entity_id
_entity_poly.type
_entity_poly.pdbx_seq_one_letter_code
_entity_poly.pdbx_strand_id
1 'polypeptide(L)' 'MPEYDMIIRNGTIVDGTGGLPAYRGDVAIKDGKIAMVSGAIKASAKKELHASG' A
#
# COMPACT_ATOMS: atom_id res chain seq x y z
N MET A 1 -9.19 13.41 9.85
CA MET A 1 -8.86 13.67 8.44
C MET A 1 -8.06 12.49 7.92
N PRO A 2 -8.24 12.07 6.65
CA PRO A 2 -7.45 10.97 6.09
C PRO A 2 -5.96 11.29 6.19
N GLU A 3 -5.19 10.32 6.68
CA GLU A 3 -3.75 10.46 6.94
C GLU A 3 -2.92 10.38 5.66
N TYR A 4 -3.45 9.63 4.68
CA TYR A 4 -2.86 9.37 3.38
C TYR A 4 -3.75 9.87 2.25
N ASP A 5 -3.16 10.10 1.07
CA ASP A 5 -3.92 10.45 -0.13
C ASP A 5 -4.55 9.21 -0.75
N MET A 6 -3.80 8.11 -0.80
CA MET A 6 -4.27 6.84 -1.33
C MET A 6 -3.73 5.66 -0.53
N ILE A 7 -4.56 4.65 -0.30
CA ILE A 7 -4.10 3.32 0.15
C ILE A 7 -4.53 2.29 -0.89
N ILE A 8 -3.57 1.47 -1.32
CA ILE A 8 -3.81 0.26 -2.10
C ILE A 8 -3.86 -0.90 -1.10
N ARG A 9 -5.00 -1.59 -1.02
CA ARG A 9 -5.37 -2.58 -0.01
C ARG A 9 -5.21 -4.01 -0.54
N ASN A 10 -4.73 -4.91 0.30
CA ASN A 10 -4.70 -6.37 0.07
C ASN A 10 -4.02 -6.78 -1.25
N GLY A 11 -2.98 -6.05 -1.66
CA GLY A 11 -2.25 -6.31 -2.90
C GLY A 11 -1.15 -7.35 -2.74
N THR A 12 -0.77 -7.97 -3.85
CA THR A 12 0.50 -8.72 -3.96
C THR A 12 1.60 -7.73 -4.37
N ILE A 13 2.52 -7.47 -3.45
CA ILE A 13 3.59 -6.48 -3.61
C ILE A 13 4.82 -7.17 -4.20
N VAL A 14 5.28 -6.66 -5.34
CA VAL A 14 6.55 -6.98 -5.98
C VAL A 14 7.39 -5.71 -5.96
N ASP A 15 8.50 -5.71 -5.22
CA ASP A 15 9.30 -4.50 -4.93
C ASP A 15 10.33 -4.15 -6.01
N GLY A 16 10.51 -5.02 -7.01
CA GLY A 16 11.43 -4.83 -8.12
C GLY A 16 12.91 -5.02 -7.77
N THR A 17 13.25 -5.38 -6.53
CA THR A 17 14.66 -5.59 -6.12
C THR A 17 15.21 -6.94 -6.56
N GLY A 18 14.33 -7.91 -6.84
CA GLY A 18 14.68 -9.27 -7.26
C GLY A 18 15.23 -10.16 -6.12
N GLY A 19 15.43 -9.60 -4.92
CA GLY A 19 15.97 -10.33 -3.77
C GLY A 19 14.92 -10.97 -2.88
N LEU A 20 13.67 -10.49 -2.92
CA LEU A 20 12.58 -10.99 -2.07
C LEU A 20 11.42 -11.55 -2.91
N PRO A 21 10.77 -12.63 -2.45
CA PRO A 21 9.50 -13.09 -3.02
C PRO A 21 8.40 -12.02 -2.89
N ALA A 22 7.43 -12.08 -3.78
CA ALA A 22 6.22 -11.26 -3.67
C ALA A 22 5.48 -11.57 -2.35
N TYR A 23 4.94 -10.55 -1.69
CA TYR A 23 4.23 -10.70 -0.42
C TYR A 23 2.93 -9.90 -0.41
N ARG A 24 1.97 -10.31 0.44
CA ARG A 24 0.71 -9.58 0.58
C ARG A 24 0.85 -8.39 1.52
N GLY A 25 0.25 -7.27 1.13
CA GLY A 25 0.13 -6.11 2.01
C GLY A 25 -0.60 -4.92 1.40
N ASP A 26 -0.58 -3.85 2.17
CA ASP A 26 -1.10 -2.54 1.83
C ASP A 26 0.05 -1.57 1.53
N VAL A 27 -0.19 -0.64 0.61
CA VAL A 27 0.74 0.44 0.27
C VAL A 27 0.01 1.78 0.42
N ALA A 28 0.54 2.64 1.28
CA ALA A 28 0.02 3.99 1.47
C ALA A 28 0.87 5.03 0.75
N ILE A 29 0.19 5.97 0.10
CA ILE A 29 0.78 7.06 -0.67
C ILE A 29 0.38 8.39 -0.05
N LYS A 30 1.37 9.26 0.10
CA LYS A 30 1.21 10.63 0.58
C LYS A 30 2.08 11.57 -0.25
N ASP A 31 1.49 12.64 -0.74
CA ASP A 31 2.17 13.66 -1.56
C ASP A 31 2.92 13.05 -2.76
N GLY A 32 2.29 12.04 -3.40
CA GLY A 32 2.83 11.34 -4.57
C GLY A 32 3.97 10.36 -4.29
N LYS A 33 4.31 10.10 -3.01
CA LYS A 33 5.37 9.16 -2.61
C LYS A 33 4.81 8.01 -1.78
N ILE A 34 5.50 6.87 -1.80
CA ILE A 34 5.20 5.75 -0.90
C ILE A 34 5.59 6.20 0.51
N ALA A 35 4.60 6.27 1.40
CA ALA A 35 4.78 6.68 2.78
C ALA A 35 4.84 5.49 3.75
N MET A 36 4.14 4.40 3.41
CA MET A 36 4.13 3.18 4.23
C MET A 36 3.86 1.95 3.37
N VAL A 37 4.51 0.85 3.73
CA VAL A 37 4.19 -0.50 3.26
C VAL A 37 4.06 -1.39 4.50
N SER A 38 2.94 -2.10 4.63
CA SER A 38 2.66 -2.96 5.79
C SER A 38 1.68 -4.05 5.39
N GLY A 39 1.64 -5.18 6.10
CA GLY A 39 0.64 -6.23 5.85
C GLY A 39 -0.81 -5.74 5.97
N ALA A 40 -1.08 -4.79 6.86
CA ALA A 40 -2.37 -4.11 6.97
C ALA A 40 -2.18 -2.71 7.56
N ILE A 41 -2.74 -1.69 6.91
CA ILE A 41 -2.67 -0.29 7.36
C ILE A 41 -3.98 0.08 8.07
N LYS A 42 -3.91 0.44 9.36
CA LYS A 42 -5.13 0.80 10.14
C LYS A 42 -5.64 2.22 9.87
N ALA A 43 -4.83 3.06 9.24
CA ALA A 43 -5.19 4.42 8.87
C ALA A 43 -6.13 4.44 7.65
N SER A 44 -6.75 5.59 7.43
CA SER A 44 -7.61 5.86 6.28
C SER A 44 -6.95 6.80 5.29
N ALA A 45 -7.37 6.70 4.03
CA ALA A 45 -6.95 7.58 2.95
C ALA A 45 -8.14 8.31 2.31
N LYS A 46 -7.85 9.37 1.56
CA LYS A 46 -8.86 10.05 0.72
C LYS A 46 -9.41 9.09 -0.33
N LYS A 47 -8.57 8.16 -0.82
CA LYS A 47 -8.92 7.14 -1.81
C LYS A 47 -8.41 5.78 -1.36
N GLU A 48 -9.25 4.76 -1.43
CA GLU A 48 -8.86 3.38 -1.15
C GLU A 48 -9.15 2.50 -2.36
N LEU A 49 -8.18 1.66 -2.74
CA LEU A 49 -8.27 0.75 -3.88
C LEU A 49 -8.00 -0.67 -3.40
N HIS A 50 -8.84 -1.64 -3.77
CA HIS A 50 -8.62 -3.06 -3.44
C HIS A 50 -7.91 -3.79 -4.59
N ALA A 51 -6.78 -4.40 -4.30
CA ALA A 51 -5.90 -5.08 -5.26
C ALA A 51 -5.80 -6.58 -4.98
N SER A 52 -6.89 -7.24 -4.58
CA SER A 52 -6.92 -8.64 -4.15
C SER A 52 -6.69 -9.69 -5.24
N GLY A 53 -6.33 -9.27 -6.46
CA GLY A 53 -6.07 -10.13 -7.63
C GLY A 53 -4.68 -10.73 -7.62
#